data_AF-A0A0C9VMK3-F1
#
_entry.id   AF-A0A0C9VMK3-F1
#
_cell.length_a   1.000
_cell.length_b   1.000
_cell.length_c   1.000
_cell.angle_alpha   90.00
_cell.angle_beta   90.00
_cell.angle_gamma   90.00
#
_symmetry.space_group_name_H-M   'P 1'
#
loop_
_entity.id
_entity.type
_entity.pdbx_description
1 polymer ?
#
loop_
_entity_poly.entity_id
_entity_poly.type
_entity_poly.pdbx_seq_one_letter_code
_entity_poly.pdbx_strand_id
1 'polypeptide(L)' 'SSDRLKPTTEEILEICPRMRILVIGKTGVGKSSLIQEAFGVKGVEISGYGAGQATIEKEFKSNQNGRFVLHDSQ' A
#
# COMPACT_ATOMS: atom_id res chain seq x y z
N SER A 1 27.91 -6.86 29.24
CA SER A 1 27.40 -6.57 27.89
C SER A 1 25.90 -6.45 28.00
N SER A 2 25.32 -5.27 27.74
CA SER A 2 23.86 -5.16 27.70
C SER A 2 23.40 -5.83 26.41
N ASP A 3 22.72 -6.96 26.53
CA ASP A 3 21.99 -7.55 25.41
C ASP A 3 20.97 -6.51 24.97
N ARG A 4 21.18 -5.95 23.78
CA ARG A 4 20.25 -5.02 23.17
C ARG A 4 19.02 -5.82 22.77
N LEU A 5 17.93 -5.62 23.51
CA LEU A 5 16.62 -6.14 23.14
C LEU A 5 16.28 -5.62 21.75
N LYS A 6 16.09 -6.55 20.82
CA LYS A 6 15.62 -6.25 19.47
C LYS A 6 14.16 -5.82 19.56
N PRO A 7 13.76 -4.69 18.95
CA PRO A 7 12.36 -4.32 18.86
C PRO A 7 11.59 -5.41 18.11
N THR A 8 10.42 -5.81 18.62
CA THR A 8 9.53 -6.77 17.93
C THR A 8 9.16 -6.30 16.52
N THR A 9 9.13 -4.99 16.29
CA THR A 9 8.92 -4.42 14.95
C THR A 9 10.01 -4.83 13.97
N GLU A 10 11.26 -4.94 14.41
CA GLU A 10 12.37 -5.36 13.56
C GLU A 10 12.26 -6.84 13.18
N GLU A 11 11.87 -7.71 14.12
CA GLU A 11 11.60 -9.13 13.84
C GLU A 11 10.43 -9.32 12.87
N ILE A 12 9.34 -8.56 13.05
CA ILE A 12 8.19 -8.60 12.13
C ILE A 12 8.60 -8.18 10.71
N LEU A 13 9.47 -7.17 10.60
CA LEU A 13 9.94 -6.67 9.30
C LEU A 13 10.91 -7.62 8.59
N GLU A 14 11.56 -8.53 9.32
CA GLU A 14 12.37 -9.61 8.73
C GLU A 14 11.49 -10.74 8.19
N ILE A 15 10.45 -11.13 8.95
CA ILE A 15 9.50 -12.17 8.53
C ILE A 15 8.64 -11.67 7.35
N CYS A 16 8.23 -10.41 7.40
CA CYS A 16 7.35 -9.79 6.42
C CYS A 16 8.04 -8.55 5.82
N PRO A 17 8.98 -8.73 4.87
CA PRO A 17 9.69 -7.62 4.26
C PRO A 17 8.78 -6.69 3.45
N ARG A 18 7.62 -7.19 3.02
CA ARG A 18 6.58 -6.42 2.32
C ARG A 18 5.19 -6.70 2.87
N MET A 19 4.55 -5.67 3.40
CA MET A 19 3.15 -5.67 3.79
C MET A 19 2.27 -5.34 2.59
N ARG A 20 1.33 -6.23 2.28
CA ARG A 20 0.31 -6.02 1.24
C ARG A 20 -0.97 -5.47 1.87
N ILE A 21 -1.45 -4.36 1.34
CA ILE A 21 -2.65 -3.67 1.81
C ILE A 21 -3.66 -3.63 0.66
N LEU A 22 -4.85 -4.19 0.91
CA LEU A 22 -5.99 -4.08 0.00
C LEU A 22 -6.92 -2.97 0.48
N VAL A 23 -7.11 -1.94 -0.33
CA VAL A 23 -8.02 -0.83 -0.04
C VAL A 23 -9.38 -1.13 -0.65
N ILE A 24 -10.43 -1.18 0.17
CA ILE A 24 -11.78 -1.55 -0.26
C ILE A 24 -12.80 -0.46 0.04
N GLY A 25 -13.86 -0.39 -0.77
CA GLY A 25 -14.94 0.58 -0.61
C GLY A 25 -15.74 0.79 -1.89
N LYS A 26 -16.90 1.44 -1.80
CA LYS A 26 -17.75 1.73 -2.97
C LYS A 26 -17.03 2.61 -4.00
N THR A 27 -17.47 2.60 -5.24
CA THR A 27 -16.98 3.54 -6.28
C THR A 27 -17.20 4.99 -5.83
N GLY A 28 -16.22 5.86 -6.09
CA GLY A 28 -16.31 7.29 -5.81
C GLY A 28 -16.03 7.72 -4.37
N VAL A 29 -15.74 6.80 -3.44
CA VAL A 29 -15.46 7.14 -2.02
C VAL A 29 -14.05 7.71 -1.78
N GLY A 30 -13.21 7.81 -2.83
CA GLY A 30 -11.87 8.38 -2.74
C GLY A 30 -10.73 7.40 -2.42
N LYS A 31 -10.90 6.10 -2.69
CA LYS A 31 -9.84 5.08 -2.49
C LYS A 31 -8.52 5.45 -3.16
N SER A 32 -8.57 5.84 -4.43
CA SER A 32 -7.36 6.18 -5.20
C SER A 32 -6.71 7.47 -4.69
N SER A 33 -7.50 8.45 -4.25
CA SER A 33 -6.99 9.66 -3.57
C SER A 33 -6.29 9.32 -2.25
N LEU A 34 -6.87 8.41 -1.45
CA LEU A 34 -6.23 7.93 -0.22
C LEU A 34 -4.90 7.23 -0.51
N ILE A 35 -4.86 6.34 -1.51
CA ILE A 35 -3.62 5.65 -1.92
C ILE A 35 -2.54 6.65 -2.32
N GLN A 36 -2.89 7.66 -3.12
CA GLN A 36 -1.95 8.66 -3.61
C GLN A 36 -1.40 9.55 -2.49
N GLU A 37 -2.27 10.11 -1.65
CA GLU A 37 -1.90 11.09 -0.63
C GLU A 37 -1.29 10.44 0.63
N ALA A 38 -1.90 9.36 1.14
CA ALA A 38 -1.44 8.76 2.40
C ALA A 38 -0.20 7.87 2.23
N PHE A 39 0.00 7.30 1.04
CA PHE A 39 1.12 6.40 0.78
C PHE A 39 2.15 6.96 -0.21
N GLY A 40 1.94 8.16 -0.76
CA GLY A 40 2.93 8.82 -1.62
C GLY A 40 3.19 8.08 -2.94
N VAL A 41 2.20 7.35 -3.46
CA VAL A 41 2.30 6.65 -4.75
C VAL A 41 2.07 7.66 -5.87
N LYS A 42 3.09 7.93 -6.69
CA LYS A 42 2.99 8.82 -7.86
C LYS A 42 2.67 8.03 -9.13
N GLY A 43 1.86 8.60 -10.03
CA GLY A 43 1.61 8.01 -11.35
C GLY A 43 0.57 6.89 -11.37
N VAL A 44 -0.31 6.82 -10.36
CA VAL A 44 -1.54 6.03 -10.48
C VAL A 44 -2.38 6.70 -11.56
N GLU A 45 -2.37 6.17 -12.78
CA GLU A 45 -3.40 6.51 -13.76
C GLU A 45 -4.74 6.05 -13.19
N ILE A 46 -5.43 6.99 -12.55
CA ILE A 46 -6.82 6.87 -12.17
C ILE A 46 -7.57 6.83 -13.49
N SER A 47 -7.95 5.64 -13.96
CA SER A 47 -8.81 5.50 -15.14
C SER A 47 -10.05 6.36 -14.90
N GLY A 48 -10.14 7.48 -15.62
CA GLY A 48 -11.09 8.55 -15.33
C GLY A 48 -12.54 8.06 -15.34
N TYR A 49 -13.33 8.61 -14.42
CA TYR A 49 -14.81 8.60 -14.32
C TYR A 49 -15.57 7.25 -14.49
N GLY A 50 -14.90 6.15 -14.79
CA GLY A 50 -15.41 4.78 -14.75
C GLY A 50 -14.98 4.07 -13.47
N ALA A 51 -15.66 2.98 -13.14
CA ALA A 51 -15.17 2.09 -12.09
C ALA A 51 -13.72 1.67 -12.44
N GLY A 52 -12.76 1.98 -11.57
CA GLY A 52 -11.38 1.56 -11.76
C GLY A 52 -11.32 0.04 -11.76
N GLN A 53 -10.67 -0.56 -12.77
CA GLN A 53 -10.46 -2.00 -12.76
C GLN A 53 -9.50 -2.35 -11.61
N ALA A 54 -10.07 -2.95 -10.58
CA ALA A 54 -9.32 -3.56 -9.51
C ALA A 54 -8.75 -4.88 -9.97
N THR A 55 -7.44 -4.90 -10.07
CA THR A 55 -6.69 -6.12 -10.27
C THR A 55 -5.77 -6.24 -9.07
N ILE A 56 -5.95 -7.32 -8.29
CA ILE A 56 -4.97 -7.75 -7.27
C ILE A 56 -3.56 -7.84 -7.88
N GLU A 57 -3.48 -8.04 -9.20
CA GLU A 57 -2.24 -8.08 -9.96
C GLU A 57 -1.54 -6.71 -10.10
N LYS A 58 -2.26 -5.59 -9.97
CA LYS A 58 -1.66 -4.25 -10.06
C LYS A 58 -1.15 -3.83 -8.69
N GLU A 59 0.17 -3.87 -8.54
CA GLU A 59 0.87 -3.40 -7.35
C GLU A 59 1.17 -1.90 -7.43
N PHE A 60 0.71 -1.14 -6.44
CA PHE A 60 1.13 0.24 -6.21
C PHE A 60 2.24 0.26 -5.16
N LYS A 61 3.40 0.82 -5.50
CA LYS A 61 4.56 0.91 -4.61
C LYS A 61 4.90 2.37 -4.35
N SER A 62 5.15 2.68 -3.09
CA SER A 62 5.65 3.99 -2.73
C SER A 62 7.17 4.05 -2.91
N ASN A 63 7.65 5.12 -3.52
CA ASN A 63 9.09 5.42 -3.54
C ASN A 63 9.59 5.86 -2.16
N GLN A 64 8.69 6.25 -1.25
CA GLN A 64 9.05 6.67 0.11
C GLN A 64 9.13 5.49 1.09
N ASN A 65 8.38 4.42 0.85
CA ASN A 65 8.45 3.20 1.65
C ASN A 65 8.16 1.95 0.82
N GLY A 66 9.22 1.27 0.39
CA GLY A 66 9.12 0.03 -0.41
C GLY A 66 8.62 -1.20 0.37
N ARG A 67 8.32 -1.06 1.67
CA ARG A 67 7.73 -2.12 2.49
C ARG A 67 6.23 -2.23 2.28
N PHE A 68 5.56 -1.20 1.78
CA PHE A 68 4.14 -1.25 1.47
C PHE A 68 3.90 -1.55 -0.01
N VAL A 69 3.00 -2.50 -0.25
CA VAL A 69 2.45 -2.78 -1.57
C VAL A 69 0.93 -2.62 -1.46
N LEU A 70 0.38 -1.72 -2.26
CA LEU A 70 -1.03 -1.35 -2.20
C LEU A 70 -1.78 -1.93 -3.39
N HIS A 71 -3.01 -2.35 -3.14
CA HIS A 71 -3.95 -2.85 -4.14
C HIS A 71 -5.27 -2.09 -3.94
N ASP A 72 -5.89 -1.64 -5.04
CA ASP A 72 -7.21 -0.98 -5.04
C ASP A 72 -8.27 -2.02 -5.39
N SER A 73 -9.29 -2.23 -4.54
CA SER A 73 -10.43 -3.11 -4.83
C SER A 73 -11.54 -2.31 -5.50
N GLN A 74 -12.28 -2.97 -6.39
CA GLN A 74 -13.32 -2.32 -7.20
C GLN A 74 -14.37 -1.67 -6.30
#